data_AF-A0A8H3A5Y6-F1
#
_entry.id   AF-A0A8H3A5Y6-F1
#
_cell.length_a   1.000
_cell.length_b   1.000
_cell.length_c   1.000
_cell.angle_alpha   90.00
_cell.angle_beta   90.00
_cell.angle_gamma   90.00
#
_symmetry.space_group_name_H-M   'P 1'
#
loop_
_entity.id
_entity.type
_entity.pdbx_description
1 polymer ?
#
loop_
_entity_poly.entity_id
_entity_poly.type
_entity_poly.pdbx_seq_one_letter_code
_entity_poly.pdbx_strand_id
1 'polypeptide(L)'
;MQEDVKTRLYEWVKEQVASKTHRVSLLGLMLQDAGHTLLSGPSPTETEERLKEVGIIFFGAGMDTSANFLLNFIATMVLHPDVQLRAQQELDTILGQVTLPMIKDQERLPYIRSVVEEVLRMYPVVPLGKDFLKPQRSKRAHPHIRITPCIV
;
A
#
# COMPACT_ATOMS: atom_id res chain seq x y z
N MET A 1 13.40 6.05 16.70
CA MET A 1 13.43 4.80 15.90
C MET A 1 12.91 5.02 14.49
N GLN A 2 11.68 5.53 14.28
CA GLN A 2 11.16 5.76 12.91
C GLN A 2 11.97 6.79 12.09
N GLU A 3 12.40 7.91 12.69
CA GLU A 3 13.23 8.93 12.00
C GLU A 3 14.60 8.40 11.54
N ASP A 4 15.19 7.49 12.31
CA ASP A 4 16.48 6.86 11.99
C ASP A 4 16.34 5.91 10.79
N VAL A 5 15.27 5.10 10.76
CA VAL A 5 14.98 4.19 9.64
C VAL A 5 14.64 4.96 8.36
N LYS A 6 13.81 5.99 8.47
CA LYS A 6 13.45 6.89 7.36
C LYS A 6 14.70 7.49 6.70
N THR A 7 15.60 8.04 7.51
CA THR A 7 16.83 8.67 7.02
C THR A 7 17.78 7.63 6.43
N ARG A 8 18.00 6.51 7.13
CA ARG A 8 18.92 5.46 6.69
C ARG A 8 18.51 4.81 5.37
N LEU A 9 17.21 4.55 5.18
CA LEU A 9 16.68 4.00 3.94
C LEU A 9 16.95 4.94 2.76
N TYR A 10 16.69 6.23 2.96
CA TYR A 10 16.88 7.24 1.94
C TYR A 10 18.36 7.40 1.55
N GLU A 11 19.26 7.51 2.53
CA GLU A 11 20.70 7.63 2.26
C GLU A 11 21.23 6.40 1.52
N TRP A 12 20.80 5.20 1.89
CA TRP A 12 21.17 3.98 1.19
C TRP A 12 20.75 4.00 -0.29
N VAL A 13 19.55 4.48 -0.61
CA VAL A 13 19.11 4.62 -2.01
C VAL A 13 19.91 5.69 -2.74
N LYS A 14 20.20 6.81 -2.08
CA LYS A 14 20.98 7.92 -2.65
C LYS A 14 22.40 7.47 -3.02
N GLU A 15 23.05 6.70 -2.14
CA GLU A 15 24.35 6.07 -2.41
C GLU A 15 24.29 5.16 -3.63
N GLN A 16 23.26 4.31 -3.74
CA GLN A 16 23.09 3.36 -4.86
C GLN A 16 22.81 4.06 -6.20
N VAL A 17 22.10 5.17 -6.18
CA VAL A 17 21.86 5.99 -7.37
C VAL A 17 23.16 6.66 -7.80
N ALA A 18 23.92 7.23 -6.85
CA ALA A 18 25.20 7.88 -7.12
C ALA A 18 26.25 6.90 -7.68
N SER A 19 26.32 5.67 -7.17
CA SER A 19 27.21 4.61 -7.65
C SER A 19 26.81 4.03 -9.01
N LYS A 20 25.65 4.42 -9.58
CA LYS A 20 25.05 3.85 -10.80
C LYS A 20 24.85 2.32 -10.75
N THR A 21 24.85 1.73 -9.56
CA THR A 21 24.60 0.29 -9.34
C THR A 21 23.16 -0.02 -8.99
N HIS A 22 22.30 1.00 -8.86
CA HIS A 22 20.91 0.79 -8.47
C HIS A 22 20.11 0.00 -9.52
N ARG A 23 19.28 -0.94 -9.04
CA ARG A 23 18.11 -1.41 -9.78
C ARG A 23 17.05 -0.32 -9.76
N VAL A 24 16.23 -0.24 -10.82
CA VAL A 24 15.11 0.71 -10.88
C VAL A 24 14.24 0.51 -9.64
N SER A 25 14.06 1.58 -8.86
CA SER A 25 13.27 1.60 -7.63
C SER A 25 12.44 2.87 -7.58
N LEU A 26 11.30 2.83 -6.90
CA LEU A 26 10.40 3.99 -6.80
C LEU A 26 11.14 5.23 -6.27
N LEU A 27 11.85 5.09 -5.15
CA LEU A 27 12.66 6.16 -4.58
C LEU A 27 13.78 6.62 -5.51
N GLY A 28 14.46 5.70 -6.21
CA GLY A 28 15.49 6.05 -7.18
C GLY A 28 14.96 6.85 -8.36
N LEU A 29 13.78 6.48 -8.87
CA LEU A 29 13.08 7.23 -9.91
C LEU A 29 12.66 8.62 -9.41
N MET A 30 12.11 8.71 -8.20
CA MET A 30 11.71 9.99 -7.60
C MET A 30 12.91 10.92 -7.31
N LEU A 31 14.07 10.36 -6.98
CA LEU A 31 15.32 11.10 -6.82
C LEU A 31 15.87 11.63 -8.16
N GLN A 32 15.77 10.83 -9.22
CA GLN A 32 16.22 11.21 -10.56
C GLN A 32 15.25 12.20 -11.23
N ASP A 33 13.96 12.09 -10.90
CA ASP A 33 12.88 12.95 -11.40
C ASP A 33 12.60 14.16 -10.49
N ALA A 34 13.56 14.53 -9.61
CA ALA A 34 13.42 15.62 -8.64
C ALA A 34 13.16 17.02 -9.26
N GLY A 35 13.10 17.13 -10.59
CA GLY A 35 12.67 18.31 -11.34
C GLY A 35 11.16 18.42 -11.60
N HIS A 36 10.32 17.41 -11.32
CA HIS A 36 8.88 17.45 -11.64
C HIS A 36 7.95 17.46 -10.40
N THR A 37 7.20 18.58 -10.30
CA THR A 37 5.87 18.91 -9.72
C THR A 37 5.27 18.13 -8.54
N LEU A 38 5.45 16.81 -8.39
CA LEU A 38 4.69 16.00 -7.42
C LEU A 38 5.22 16.07 -5.99
N LEU A 39 6.55 16.13 -5.82
CA LEU A 39 7.20 16.18 -4.51
C LEU A 39 8.02 17.45 -4.28
N SER A 40 8.10 18.33 -5.28
CA SER A 40 8.78 19.63 -5.19
C SER A 40 8.20 20.43 -4.01
N GLY A 41 9.04 20.63 -2.98
CA GLY A 41 8.78 21.59 -1.92
C GLY A 41 9.23 22.99 -2.35
N PRO A 42 8.78 24.06 -1.67
CA PRO A 42 9.32 25.40 -1.87
C PRO A 42 10.83 25.51 -1.56
N SER A 43 11.42 24.52 -0.88
CA SER A 43 12.89 24.40 -0.71
C SER A 43 13.43 23.01 -1.07
N PRO A 44 14.73 22.90 -1.41
CA PRO A 44 15.39 21.61 -1.64
C PRO A 44 15.33 20.68 -0.43
N THR A 45 15.48 21.24 0.78
CA THR A 45 15.42 20.47 2.04
C THR A 45 14.05 19.87 2.29
N GLU A 46 12.98 20.61 2.03
CA GLU A 46 11.62 20.07 2.17
C GLU A 46 11.31 19.01 1.10
N THR A 47 11.88 19.15 -0.10
CA THR A 47 11.76 18.12 -1.14
C THR A 47 12.42 16.82 -0.69
N GLU A 48 13.62 16.90 -0.12
CA GLU A 48 14.34 15.75 0.45
C GLU A 48 13.58 15.11 1.61
N GLU A 49 13.01 15.90 2.53
CA GLU A 49 12.18 15.37 3.61
C GLU A 49 10.92 14.66 3.11
N ARG A 50 10.23 15.21 2.11
CA ARG A 50 9.08 14.54 1.48
C ARG A 50 9.47 13.22 0.81
N LEU A 51 10.63 13.16 0.14
CA LEU A 51 11.13 11.93 -0.46
C LEU A 51 11.38 10.85 0.60
N LYS A 52 11.99 11.22 1.72
CA LYS A 52 12.18 10.33 2.86
C LYS A 52 10.85 9.80 3.41
N GLU A 53 9.87 10.69 3.60
CA GLU A 53 8.52 10.32 4.09
C GLU A 53 7.81 9.36 3.15
N VAL A 54 7.81 9.66 1.84
CA VAL A 54 7.20 8.81 0.83
C VAL A 54 7.85 7.43 0.84
N GLY A 55 9.18 7.37 0.93
CA GLY A 55 9.93 6.11 1.00
C GLY A 55 9.47 5.20 2.13
N ILE A 56 9.40 5.74 3.35
CA ILE A 56 9.00 4.94 4.51
C ILE A 56 7.51 4.56 4.47
N ILE A 57 6.65 5.43 3.95
CA ILE A 57 5.21 5.14 3.80
C ILE A 57 5.00 3.97 2.83
N PHE A 58 5.61 4.01 1.66
CA PHE A 58 5.47 2.92 0.67
C PHE A 58 6.02 1.61 1.20
N PHE A 59 7.18 1.64 1.86
CA PHE A 59 7.79 0.45 2.46
C PHE A 59 6.89 -0.15 3.56
N GLY A 60 6.49 0.65 4.55
CA GLY A 60 5.67 0.18 5.67
C GLY A 60 4.28 -0.28 5.23
N ALA A 61 3.62 0.49 4.36
CA ALA A 61 2.30 0.13 3.85
C ALA A 61 2.31 -1.19 3.09
N GLY A 62 3.33 -1.44 2.24
CA GLY A 62 3.44 -2.68 1.48
C GLY A 62 3.86 -3.87 2.33
N MET A 63 4.72 -3.65 3.33
CA MET A 63 5.26 -4.70 4.20
C MET A 63 4.20 -5.26 5.16
N ASP A 64 3.65 -4.42 6.03
CA ASP A 64 2.83 -4.90 7.15
C ASP A 64 1.47 -5.43 6.69
N THR A 65 0.85 -4.75 5.71
CA THR A 65 -0.48 -5.15 5.24
C THR A 65 -0.45 -6.47 4.46
N SER A 66 0.51 -6.63 3.55
CA SER A 66 0.63 -7.85 2.74
C SER A 66 1.01 -9.05 3.60
N ALA A 67 1.93 -8.88 4.55
CA ALA A 67 2.34 -9.95 5.45
C ALA A 67 1.16 -10.44 6.32
N ASN A 68 0.39 -9.52 6.90
CA ASN A 68 -0.79 -9.87 7.70
C ASN A 68 -1.87 -10.54 6.87
N PHE A 69 -2.12 -10.08 5.63
CA PHE A 69 -3.06 -10.74 4.75
C PHE A 69 -2.63 -12.19 4.44
N LEU A 70 -1.36 -12.40 4.06
CA LEU A 70 -0.85 -13.75 3.77
C LEU A 70 -0.94 -14.68 4.97
N LEU A 71 -0.64 -14.18 6.18
CA LEU A 71 -0.79 -14.94 7.41
C LEU A 71 -2.24 -15.37 7.63
N ASN A 72 -3.19 -14.43 7.50
CA ASN A 72 -4.63 -14.72 7.63
C ASN A 72 -5.12 -15.68 6.55
N PHE A 73 -4.64 -15.54 5.33
CA PHE A 73 -4.97 -16.44 4.22
C PHE A 73 -4.51 -17.87 4.51
N ILE A 74 -3.24 -18.06 4.91
CA ILE A 74 -2.71 -19.38 5.25
C ILE A 74 -3.46 -19.98 6.44
N ALA A 75 -3.69 -19.20 7.50
CA ALA A 75 -4.46 -19.64 8.66
C ALA A 75 -5.88 -20.09 8.27
N THR A 76 -6.55 -19.34 7.37
CA THR A 76 -7.89 -19.69 6.88
C THR A 76 -7.85 -20.99 6.07
N MET A 77 -6.86 -21.20 5.22
CA MET A 77 -6.73 -22.45 4.46
C MET A 77 -6.49 -23.67 5.36
N VAL A 78 -5.71 -23.50 6.44
CA VAL A 78 -5.49 -24.56 7.45
C VAL A 78 -6.78 -24.89 8.22
N LEU A 79 -7.59 -23.89 8.55
CA LEU A 79 -8.85 -24.07 9.27
C LEU A 79 -10.00 -24.58 8.37
N HIS A 80 -9.92 -24.34 7.06
CA HIS A 80 -10.95 -24.69 6.07
C HIS A 80 -10.35 -25.49 4.90
N PRO A 81 -9.91 -26.75 5.15
CA PRO A 81 -9.23 -27.57 4.15
C PRO A 81 -10.11 -27.89 2.93
N ASP A 82 -11.44 -27.89 3.08
CA ASP A 82 -12.40 -28.06 1.98
C ASP A 82 -12.36 -26.88 1.00
N VAL A 83 -12.26 -25.64 1.52
CA VAL A 83 -12.11 -24.42 0.72
C VAL A 83 -10.78 -24.44 -0.03
N GLN A 84 -9.69 -24.83 0.66
CA GLN A 84 -8.37 -24.98 0.06
C GLN A 84 -8.37 -26.00 -1.08
N LEU A 85 -8.96 -27.18 -0.86
CA LEU A 85 -9.03 -28.24 -1.87
C LEU A 85 -9.79 -27.76 -3.11
N ARG A 86 -10.91 -27.07 -2.93
CA ARG A 86 -11.69 -26.53 -4.04
C ARG A 86 -10.94 -25.44 -4.81
N ALA A 87 -10.17 -24.59 -4.12
CA ALA A 87 -9.32 -23.59 -4.76
C ALA A 87 -8.20 -24.23 -5.60
N GLN A 88 -7.60 -25.32 -5.10
CA GLN A 88 -6.62 -26.10 -5.85
C GLN A 88 -7.24 -26.79 -7.07
N GLN A 89 -8.45 -27.34 -6.94
CA GLN A 89 -9.17 -27.94 -8.07
C GLN A 89 -9.44 -26.93 -9.20
N GLU A 90 -9.79 -25.68 -8.87
CA GLU A 90 -9.95 -24.63 -9.87
C GLU A 90 -8.62 -24.35 -10.61
N LEU A 91 -7.52 -24.23 -9.87
CA LEU A 91 -6.18 -24.07 -10.47
C LEU A 91 -5.84 -25.21 -11.42
N ASP A 92 -5.98 -26.45 -10.95
CA ASP A 92 -5.62 -27.64 -11.71
C ASP A 92 -6.48 -27.80 -12.96
N THR A 93 -7.76 -27.45 -12.88
CA THR A 93 -8.70 -27.56 -14.01
C THR A 93 -8.42 -26.50 -15.07
N ILE A 94 -8.05 -25.28 -14.67
CA ILE A 94 -7.96 -24.13 -15.57
C ILE A 94 -6.55 -23.95 -16.13
N LEU A 95 -5.51 -24.20 -15.33
CA LEU A 95 -4.10 -23.99 -15.70
C LEU A 95 -3.34 -25.29 -15.95
N GLY A 96 -3.86 -26.42 -15.47
CA GLY A 96 -3.17 -27.71 -15.48
C GLY A 96 -2.12 -27.83 -14.36
N GLN A 97 -1.77 -29.06 -14.02
CA GLN A 97 -0.98 -29.41 -12.82
C GLN A 97 0.47 -28.90 -12.80
N VAL A 98 1.01 -28.42 -13.93
CA VAL A 98 2.46 -28.09 -14.06
C VAL A 98 2.68 -26.59 -14.28
N THR A 99 1.62 -25.80 -14.47
CA THR A 99 1.74 -24.38 -14.82
C THR A 99 1.55 -23.50 -13.59
N LEU A 100 2.53 -22.63 -13.33
CA LEU A 100 2.39 -21.61 -12.28
C LEU A 100 1.44 -20.49 -12.75
N PRO A 101 0.53 -20.01 -11.89
CA PRO A 101 -0.37 -18.92 -12.22
C PRO A 101 0.37 -17.62 -12.55
N MET A 102 -0.13 -16.88 -13.54
CA MET A 102 0.30 -15.52 -13.85
C MET A 102 -0.82 -14.51 -13.57
N ILE A 103 -0.50 -13.22 -13.46
CA ILE A 103 -1.51 -12.16 -13.23
C ILE A 103 -2.61 -12.18 -14.30
N LYS A 104 -2.28 -12.48 -15.55
CA LYS A 104 -3.26 -12.60 -16.65
C LYS A 104 -4.30 -13.71 -16.46
N ASP A 105 -4.03 -14.69 -15.60
CA ASP A 105 -4.95 -15.80 -15.32
C ASP A 105 -6.00 -15.42 -14.28
N GLN A 106 -5.86 -14.28 -13.59
CA GLN A 106 -6.74 -13.86 -12.50
C GLN A 106 -8.23 -13.84 -12.90
N GLU A 107 -8.55 -13.37 -14.11
CA GLU A 107 -9.94 -13.32 -14.60
C GLU A 107 -10.56 -14.71 -14.79
N ARG A 108 -9.71 -15.72 -15.00
CA ARG A 108 -10.12 -17.12 -15.20
C ARG A 108 -10.27 -17.88 -13.89
N LEU A 109 -9.93 -17.29 -12.73
CA LEU A 109 -9.91 -17.95 -11.42
C LEU A 109 -10.94 -17.31 -10.46
N PRO A 110 -12.25 -17.38 -10.78
CA PRO A 110 -13.29 -16.69 -10.02
C PRO A 110 -13.45 -17.21 -8.59
N TYR A 111 -13.23 -18.51 -8.33
CA TYR A 111 -13.35 -19.07 -7.00
C TYR A 111 -12.20 -18.60 -6.11
N ILE A 112 -10.95 -18.66 -6.58
CA ILE A 112 -9.79 -18.14 -5.83
C ILE A 112 -9.97 -16.65 -5.52
N ARG A 113 -10.43 -15.87 -6.50
CA ARG A 113 -10.74 -14.45 -6.27
C ARG A 113 -11.77 -14.29 -5.14
N SER A 114 -12.83 -15.10 -5.15
CA SER A 114 -13.84 -15.08 -4.09
C SER A 114 -13.25 -15.46 -2.73
N VAL A 115 -12.33 -16.43 -2.67
CA VAL A 115 -11.62 -16.80 -1.43
C VAL A 115 -10.77 -15.65 -0.91
N VAL A 116 -10.02 -14.97 -1.77
CA VAL A 116 -9.22 -13.80 -1.40
C VAL A 116 -10.10 -12.67 -0.85
N GLU A 117 -11.20 -12.36 -1.55
CA GLU A 117 -12.18 -11.36 -1.12
C GLU A 117 -12.81 -11.73 0.23
N GLU A 118 -13.12 -13.01 0.44
CA GLU A 118 -13.73 -13.49 1.69
C GLU A 118 -12.75 -13.44 2.88
N VAL A 119 -11.48 -13.79 2.67
CA VAL A 119 -10.43 -13.63 3.70
C VAL A 119 -10.27 -12.16 4.09
N LEU A 120 -10.25 -11.24 3.12
CA LEU A 120 -10.20 -9.81 3.38
C LEU A 120 -11.46 -9.29 4.09
N ARG A 121 -12.63 -9.87 3.81
CA ARG A 121 -13.88 -9.56 4.50
C ARG A 121 -13.88 -10.01 5.96
N MET A 122 -13.38 -11.22 6.22
CA MET A 122 -13.33 -11.81 7.57
C MET A 122 -12.23 -11.19 8.43
N TYR A 123 -11.07 -10.93 7.83
CA TYR A 123 -9.87 -10.46 8.52
C TYR A 123 -9.27 -9.24 7.80
N PRO A 124 -9.94 -8.08 7.86
CA PRO A 124 -9.46 -6.88 7.20
C PRO A 124 -8.12 -6.43 7.80
N VAL A 125 -7.14 -6.15 6.95
CA VAL A 125 -5.79 -5.70 7.38
C VAL A 125 -5.79 -4.32 8.05
N VAL A 126 -6.84 -3.53 7.81
CA VAL A 126 -7.07 -2.23 8.47
C VAL A 126 -8.54 -2.15 8.92
N PRO A 127 -8.93 -2.77 10.05
CA PRO A 127 -10.33 -2.94 10.44
C PRO A 127 -11.10 -1.63 10.68
N LEU A 128 -10.43 -0.58 11.19
CA LEU A 128 -11.05 0.70 11.55
C LEU A 128 -10.83 1.80 10.49
N GLY A 129 -10.14 1.48 9.39
CA GLY A 129 -9.57 2.49 8.50
C GLY A 129 -8.46 3.30 9.19
N LYS A 130 -7.86 4.23 8.43
CA LYS A 130 -7.09 5.33 9.02
C LYS A 130 -8.10 6.34 9.53
N ASP A 131 -7.98 6.74 10.80
CA ASP A 131 -8.91 7.69 11.43
C ASP A 131 -9.24 8.83 10.46
N PHE A 132 -10.50 8.92 10.06
CA PHE A 132 -11.02 10.09 9.37
C PHE A 132 -11.05 11.23 10.39
N LEU A 133 -9.88 11.79 10.69
CA LEU A 133 -9.76 13.00 11.47
C LEU A 133 -10.65 14.04 10.79
N LYS A 134 -11.68 14.49 11.51
CA LYS A 134 -12.52 15.61 11.09
C LYS A 134 -11.56 16.70 10.62
N PRO A 135 -11.81 17.34 9.45
CA PRO A 135 -10.95 18.42 9.00
C PRO A 135 -10.79 19.38 10.16
N GLN A 136 -9.54 19.59 10.59
CA GLN A 136 -9.19 20.61 11.58
C GLN A 136 -9.85 21.89 11.07
N ARG A 137 -10.95 22.32 11.71
CA ARG A 137 -11.53 23.63 11.43
C ARG A 137 -10.43 24.60 11.79
N SER A 138 -9.70 25.06 10.77
CA SER A 138 -8.82 26.20 10.88
C SER A 138 -9.61 27.26 11.63
N LYS A 139 -9.11 27.67 12.81
CA LYS A 139 -9.63 28.83 13.53
C LYS A 139 -9.30 30.09 12.73
N ARG A 140 -9.78 30.20 11.48
CA ARG A 140 -9.89 31.47 10.80
C ARG A 140 -11.11 32.15 11.41
N ALA A 141 -10.82 33.01 12.39
CA ALA A 141 -11.74 34.04 12.82
C ALA A 141 -12.03 34.94 11.61
N HIS A 142 -13.10 34.63 10.88
CA HIS A 142 -13.76 35.60 10.01
C HIS A 142 -15.08 35.99 10.68
N PRO A 143 -15.27 37.27 11.03
CA PRO A 143 -16.52 37.71 11.63
C PRO A 143 -17.59 37.78 10.54
N HIS A 144 -18.77 37.26 10.85
CA HIS A 144 -20.03 37.42 10.10
C HIS A 144 -20.22 36.61 8.82
N ILE A 145 -20.44 35.30 8.94
CA ILE A 145 -21.40 34.61 8.05
C ILE A 145 -22.27 33.68 8.90
N ARG A 146 -23.50 34.11 9.20
CA ARG A 146 -24.56 33.24 9.75
C ARG A 146 -25.11 32.41 8.60
N ILE A 147 -24.89 31.10 8.65
CA ILE A 147 -25.60 30.16 7.77
C ILE A 147 -26.77 29.62 8.58
N THR A 148 -27.99 30.03 8.23
CA THR A 148 -29.25 29.48 8.73
C THR A 148 -29.39 28.04 8.22
N PRO A 149 -29.87 27.07 9.04
CA PRO A 149 -30.05 25.71 8.57
C PRO A 149 -31.31 25.63 7.68
N CYS A 150 -31.14 25.28 6.42
CA CYS A 150 -32.27 24.82 5.60
C CYS A 150 -32.65 23.42 6.09
N ILE A 151 -33.75 23.36 6.84
CA ILE A 151 -34.63 22.20 6.92
C ILE A 151 -35.67 22.41 5.83
N VAL A 152 -35.59 21.63 4.74
CA VAL A 152 -36.70 20.88 4.11
C VAL A 152 -36.08 19.72 3.35
#